data_AF-G3IJS5-F1
#
_entry.id   AF-G3IJS5-F1
#
_cell.length_a   1.000
_cell.length_b   1.000
_cell.length_c   1.000
_cell.angle_alpha   90.00
_cell.angle_beta   90.00
_cell.angle_gamma   90.00
#
_symmetry.space_group_name_H-M   'P 1'
#
loop_
_entity.id
_entity.type
_entity.pdbx_description
1 polymer ?
#
loop_
_entity_poly.entity_id
_entity_poly.type
_entity_poly.pdbx_seq_one_letter_code
_entity_poly.pdbx_strand_id
1 'polypeptide(L)' 'MVSVYNGKTFNQVEIKPEMIGHYLGEFSITYKPVKLGRPGIGATHSSRFIPLK' A
#
# COMPACT_ATOMS: atom_id res chain seq x y z
N MET A 1 16.30 -13.18 -10.78
CA MET A 1 15.43 -12.14 -10.18
C MET A 1 14.50 -11.65 -11.28
N VAL A 2 13.19 -11.63 -11.04
CA VAL A 2 12.19 -11.14 -12.00
C VAL A 2 11.60 -9.85 -11.45
N SER A 3 11.51 -8.82 -12.29
CA SER A 3 11.00 -7.52 -11.89
C SER A 3 9.60 -7.30 -12.48
N VAL A 4 8.61 -7.04 -11.63
CA VAL A 4 7.21 -6.82 -12.05
C VAL A 4 6.84 -5.35 -11.86
N TYR A 5 6.37 -4.69 -12.92
CA TYR A 5 5.95 -3.29 -12.85
C TYR A 5 4.59 -3.18 -12.16
N ASN A 6 4.51 -2.36 -11.10
CA ASN A 6 3.27 -2.18 -10.33
C ASN A 6 2.49 -0.90 -10.66
N GLY A 7 2.86 -0.19 -11.74
CA GLY A 7 2.28 1.09 -12.13
C GLY A 7 3.08 2.33 -11.70
N LYS A 8 4.07 2.18 -10.80
CA LYS A 8 5.01 3.25 -10.41
C LYS A 8 6.47 2.80 -10.45
N THR A 9 6.75 1.60 -10.01
CA THR A 9 8.11 1.07 -9.86
C THR A 9 8.17 -0.40 -10.26
N PHE A 10 9.34 -0.85 -10.68
CA PHE A 10 9.62 -2.27 -10.87
C PHE A 10 9.91 -2.90 -9.51
N ASN A 11 9.02 -3.79 -9.05
CA ASN A 11 9.24 -4.54 -7.83
C ASN A 11 10.06 -5.80 -8.14
N GLN A 12 11.21 -5.98 -7.48
CA GLN A 12 12.02 -7.17 -7.65
C GLN A 12 11.45 -8.30 -6.80
N VAL A 13 10.99 -9.36 -7.46
CA VAL A 13 10.44 -10.55 -6.81
C VAL A 13 11.41 -11.72 -6.99
N GLU A 14 11.77 -12.33 -5.86
CA GLU A 14 12.47 -13.61 -5.83
C GLU A 14 11.42 -14.73 -5.79
N ILE A 15 11.44 -15.59 -6.82
CA ILE A 15 10.43 -16.64 -6.98
C ILE A 15 10.82 -17.84 -6.12
N LYS A 16 10.01 -18.13 -5.10
CA LYS A 16 10.12 -19.34 -4.28
C LYS A 16 9.33 -20.49 -4.91
N PRO A 17 9.67 -21.77 -4.64
CA PRO A 17 8.95 -22.92 -5.21
C PRO A 17 7.45 -22.94 -4.89
N GLU A 18 7.03 -22.38 -3.75
CA GLU A 18 5.63 -22.27 -3.33
C GLU A 18 4.80 -21.31 -4.19
N MET A 19 5.45 -20.48 -5.01
CA MET A 19 4.82 -19.50 -5.90
C MET A 19 4.56 -20.08 -7.31
N ILE A 20 4.96 -21.32 -7.57
CA ILE A 20 4.77 -21.99 -8.87
C ILE A 20 3.29 -22.29 -9.06
N GLY A 21 2.72 -21.83 -10.19
CA GLY A 21 1.29 -21.97 -10.51
C GLY A 21 0.47 -20.70 -10.25
N HIS A 22 1.04 -19.69 -9.59
CA HIS A 22 0.42 -18.38 -9.38
C HIS A 22 0.84 -17.37 -10.45
N TYR A 23 -0.02 -16.37 -10.71
CA TYR A 23 0.29 -15.33 -11.68
C TYR A 23 1.28 -14.32 -11.12
N LEU A 24 2.28 -13.91 -11.91
CA LEU A 24 3.32 -12.98 -11.46
C LEU A 24 2.78 -11.63 -10.94
N GLY A 25 1.62 -11.21 -11.44
CA GLY A 25 0.94 -9.99 -11.01
C GLY A 25 0.46 -10.03 -9.55
N GLU A 26 0.20 -11.20 -8.97
CA GLU A 26 -0.22 -11.33 -7.57
C GLU A 26 0.89 -10.94 -6.59
N PHE A 27 2.15 -11.08 -7.01
CA PHE A 27 3.33 -10.75 -6.21
C PHE A 27 3.72 -9.28 -6.28
N SER A 28 3.02 -8.47 -7.09
CA SER A 28 3.29 -7.04 -7.25
C SER A 28 2.08 -6.21 -6.87
N ILE A 29 2.05 -5.78 -5.61
CA ILE A 29 0.95 -4.95 -5.09
C ILE A 29 0.95 -3.60 -5.82
N THR A 30 -0.17 -3.30 -6.48
CA THR A 30 -0.38 -2.08 -7.27
C THR A 30 -0.79 -0.85 -6.44
N TYR A 31 -1.18 -1.06 -5.18
CA TYR A 31 -1.61 -0.01 -4.25
C TYR A 31 -0.77 0.04 -2.98
N LYS A 32 -0.76 1.20 -2.31
CA LYS A 32 -0.15 1.33 -0.99
C LYS A 32 -1.18 0.91 0.07
N PRO A 33 -0.92 -0.14 0.88
CA PRO A 33 -1.87 -0.53 1.91
C PRO A 33 -2.04 0.62 2.91
N VAL A 34 -3.29 1.09 3.08
CA VAL A 34 -3.64 2.11 4.05
C VAL A 34 -3.78 1.44 5.41
N LYS A 35 -2.85 1.71 6.32
CA LYS A 35 -3.02 1.36 7.72
C LYS A 35 -3.86 2.45 8.37
N LEU A 36 -4.99 2.07 8.98
CA LEU A 36 -5.64 2.97 9.93
C LEU A 36 -4.63 3.20 11.06
N GLY A 37 -4.03 4.38 11.09
CA GLY A 37 -3.17 4.76 12.21
C GLY A 37 -3.94 4.64 13.52
N ARG A 38 -3.24 4.56 14.65
CA ARG A 38 -3.89 4.84 15.94
C ARG A 38 -4.62 6.17 15.77
N PRO A 39 -5.88 6.31 16.22
CA PRO A 39 -6.55 7.60 16.22
C PRO A 39 -5.60 8.58 16.90
N GLY A 40 -5.07 9.55 16.15
CA GLY A 40 -4.36 10.66 16.78
C GLY A 40 -5.32 11.31 17.77
N ILE A 41 -4.80 11.88 18.86
CA ILE A 41 -5.61 12.72 19.74
C ILE A 41 -6.27 13.80 18.86
N GLY A 42 -7.59 13.69 18.65
CA GLY A 42 -8.37 14.55 17.75
C GLY A 42 -8.85 13.95 16.41
N ALA A 43 -8.59 12.67 16.12
CA ALA A 43 -8.98 12.04 14.85
C ALA A 43 -10.45 11.57 14.76
N THR A 44 -11.28 11.87 15.76
CA THR A 44 -12.72 11.61 15.72
C THR A 44 -13.51 12.87 16.10
N HIS A 45 -13.50 13.86 15.21
CA HIS A 45 -14.68 14.61 14.81
C HIS A 45 -14.26 15.51 13.65
N SER A 46 -15.05 15.49 12.59
CA SER A 46 -15.00 16.39 11.44
C SER A 46 -14.30 17.72 11.73
N SER A 47 -13.31 18.06 10.92
CA SER A 47 -12.62 19.36 10.84
C SER A 47 -13.51 20.52 11.31
N ARG A 48 -13.42 20.91 12.59
CA ARG A 48 -14.08 22.12 13.05
C ARG A 48 -13.25 23.29 12.55
N PHE A 49 -13.86 24.05 11.65
CA PHE A 49 -13.43 25.36 11.21
C PHE A 49 -13.09 26.23 12.43
N ILE A 50 -11.85 26.75 12.46
CA ILE A 50 -11.41 27.74 13.45
C ILE A 50 -11.47 29.10 12.73
N PRO A 51 -12.41 30.00 13.07
CA PRO A 51 -12.36 31.37 12.57
C PRO A 51 -11.22 32.09 13.29
N LEU A 52 -10.23 32.56 12.53
CA LEU A 52 -9.21 33.46 13.04
C LEU A 52 -9.85 34.84 13.26
N LYS A 53 -9.57 35.44 14.42
CA LYS A 53 -9.84 36.85 14.70
C LYS A 53 -8.66 37.70 14.25
#